data_AF-A0A3D3JP40-F1
#
_entry.id   AF-A0A3D3JP40-F1
#
_cell.length_a   1.000
_cell.length_b   1.000
_cell.length_c   1.000
_cell.angle_alpha   90.00
_cell.angle_beta   90.00
_cell.angle_gamma   90.00
#
_symmetry.space_group_name_H-M   'P 1'
#
loop_
_entity.id
_entity.type
_entity.pdbx_description
1 polymer ?
#
loop_
_entity_poly.entity_id
_entity_poly.type
_entity_poly.pdbx_seq_one_letter_code
_entity_poly.pdbx_strand_id
1 'polypeptide(L)'
;MRLTLIIFLVLAAGTAAAQKLSMVKEHNFGKISDKAKVSTEITLRNSGRRTLKIEAVKPGCGCTTSVLEKDVLEPGETTVLAITFDPKGKMSMVRKSITFISNDVVN
;
A
#
# COMPACT_ATOMS: atom_id res chain seq x y z
N MET A 1 -44.62 -25.25 35.50
CA MET A 1 -43.20 -24.85 35.46
C MET A 1 -42.79 -24.80 33.99
N ARG A 2 -42.65 -23.62 33.39
CA ARG A 2 -42.31 -23.45 31.96
C ARG A 2 -40.82 -23.13 31.86
N LEU A 3 -40.06 -24.02 31.21
CA LEU A 3 -38.62 -23.87 30.98
C LEU A 3 -38.43 -23.32 29.56
N THR A 4 -38.04 -22.05 29.45
CA THR A 4 -37.81 -21.39 28.15
C THR A 4 -36.31 -21.42 27.86
N LEU A 5 -35.89 -22.18 26.84
CA LEU A 5 -34.50 -22.27 26.40
C LEU A 5 -34.22 -21.11 25.44
N ILE A 6 -33.42 -20.13 25.87
CA ILE A 6 -32.97 -19.03 25.00
C ILE A 6 -31.66 -19.47 24.35
N ILE A 7 -31.73 -19.93 23.10
CA ILE A 7 -30.54 -20.17 22.27
C ILE A 7 -30.04 -18.79 21.82
N PHE A 8 -28.95 -18.32 22.41
CA PHE A 8 -28.19 -17.18 21.89
C PHE A 8 -27.43 -17.64 20.64
N LEU A 9 -28.01 -17.41 19.46
CA LEU A 9 -27.29 -17.51 18.20
C LEU A 9 -26.29 -16.35 18.12
N VAL A 10 -25.03 -16.60 18.46
CA VAL A 10 -23.95 -15.65 18.18
C VAL A 10 -23.74 -15.63 16.67
N LEU A 11 -24.35 -14.65 15.99
CA LEU A 11 -23.89 -14.28 14.66
C LEU A 11 -22.48 -13.70 14.82
N ALA A 12 -21.46 -14.55 14.65
CA ALA A 12 -20.15 -14.06 14.30
C ALA A 12 -20.29 -13.36 12.95
N ALA A 13 -20.37 -12.03 12.96
CA ALA A 13 -20.30 -11.22 11.76
C ALA A 13 -18.96 -11.51 11.11
N GLY A 14 -18.95 -12.44 10.15
CA GLY A 14 -17.80 -12.75 9.33
C GLY A 14 -17.44 -11.49 8.57
N THR A 15 -16.46 -10.73 9.08
CA THR A 15 -15.87 -9.63 8.33
C THR A 15 -15.41 -10.21 7.00
N ALA A 16 -16.00 -9.73 5.91
CA ALA A 16 -15.73 -10.25 4.58
C ALA A 16 -14.21 -10.27 4.37
N ALA A 17 -13.69 -11.46 4.11
CA ALA A 17 -12.29 -11.71 3.81
C ALA A 17 -11.94 -11.10 2.45
N ALA A 18 -11.62 -9.81 2.43
CA ALA A 18 -11.21 -9.09 1.23
C ALA A 18 -9.67 -9.02 1.12
N GLN A 19 -9.17 -8.86 -0.10
CA GLN A 19 -7.80 -8.41 -0.38
C GLN A 19 -7.64 -6.98 0.14
N LYS A 20 -6.49 -6.66 0.75
CA LYS A 20 -6.24 -5.34 1.34
C LYS A 20 -4.77 -4.98 1.31
N LEU A 21 -4.43 -3.94 0.57
CA LEU A 21 -3.09 -3.36 0.50
C LEU A 21 -2.86 -2.44 1.70
N SER A 22 -1.83 -2.74 2.49
CA SER A 22 -1.38 -1.93 3.62
C SER A 22 0.05 -1.46 3.39
N MET A 23 0.29 -0.17 3.60
CA MET A 23 1.60 0.46 3.46
C MET A 23 1.67 1.76 4.25
N VAL A 24 2.89 2.29 4.43
CA VAL A 24 3.08 3.68 4.87
C VAL A 24 2.70 4.60 3.71
N LYS A 25 1.79 5.55 3.95
CA LYS A 25 1.25 6.43 2.90
C LYS A 25 2.12 7.64 2.59
N GLU A 26 3.01 8.01 3.51
CA GLU A 26 3.83 9.21 3.39
C GLU A 26 5.26 8.93 3.80
N HIS A 27 6.20 9.46 3.01
CA HIS A 27 7.62 9.45 3.35
C HIS A 27 8.16 10.87 3.14
N ASN A 28 8.85 11.39 4.15
CA ASN A 28 9.46 12.71 4.10
C ASN A 28 10.98 12.57 4.05
N PHE A 29 11.56 12.89 2.90
CA PHE A 29 13.02 12.90 2.70
C PHE A 29 13.73 14.05 3.42
N GLY A 30 13.00 14.99 4.02
CA GLY A 30 13.55 16.16 4.67
C GLY A 30 14.21 17.11 3.67
N LYS A 31 15.37 17.65 4.04
CA LYS A 31 16.18 18.48 3.15
C LYS A 31 17.08 17.57 2.32
N ILE A 32 16.94 17.65 1.00
CA ILE A 32 17.73 16.89 0.04
C ILE A 32 18.56 17.84 -0.83
N SER A 33 19.69 17.37 -1.34
CA SER A 33 20.47 18.11 -2.33
C SER A 33 19.76 18.06 -3.69
N ASP A 34 19.84 19.16 -4.44
CA ASP A 34 19.38 19.29 -5.83
C ASP A 34 20.19 18.45 -6.84
N LYS A 35 21.33 17.90 -6.42
CA LYS A 35 22.27 17.15 -7.26
C LYS A 35 22.27 15.64 -7.01
N ALA A 36 21.62 15.19 -5.93
CA ALA A 36 21.65 13.80 -5.50
C ALA A 36 20.24 13.20 -5.56
N LYS A 37 20.12 12.05 -6.24
CA LYS A 37 18.91 11.24 -6.16
C LYS A 37 18.73 10.73 -4.74
N VAL A 38 17.48 10.65 -4.31
CA VAL A 38 17.12 10.03 -3.03
C VAL A 38 16.21 8.85 -3.28
N SER A 39 16.42 7.78 -2.52
CA SER A 39 15.64 6.55 -2.61
C SER A 39 15.04 6.20 -1.27
N THR A 40 13.86 5.58 -1.29
CA THR A 40 13.22 4.99 -0.13
C THR A 40 12.58 3.68 -0.51
N GLU A 41 12.48 2.77 0.45
CA GLU A 41 11.83 1.48 0.31
C GLU A 41 10.58 1.48 1.17
N ILE A 42 9.44 1.19 0.53
CA ILE A 42 8.17 1.06 1.23
C ILE A 42 7.76 -0.41 1.19
N THR A 43 7.59 -1.01 2.36
CA THR A 43 7.01 -2.34 2.48
C THR A 43 5.51 -2.26 2.17
N LEU A 44 5.10 -3.01 1.16
CA LEU A 44 3.71 -3.26 0.83
C LEU A 44 3.31 -4.60 1.42
N ARG A 45 2.15 -4.66 2.06
CA ARG A 45 1.63 -5.88 2.68
C ARG A 45 0.22 -6.18 2.24
N ASN A 46 -0.07 -7.44 1.92
CA ASN A 46 -1.43 -7.92 1.84
C ASN A 46 -1.95 -8.23 3.26
N SER A 47 -2.64 -7.25 3.86
CA SER A 47 -3.32 -7.39 5.16
C SER A 47 -4.70 -8.05 5.06
N GLY A 48 -5.10 -8.41 3.83
CA GLY A 48 -6.35 -9.08 3.54
C GLY A 48 -6.30 -10.59 3.73
N ARG A 49 -7.40 -11.24 3.34
CA ARG A 49 -7.57 -12.70 3.39
C ARG A 49 -7.70 -13.35 2.01
N ARG A 50 -7.49 -12.57 0.95
CA ARG A 50 -7.44 -13.02 -0.45
C ARG A 50 -6.18 -12.49 -1.12
N THR A 51 -5.73 -13.16 -2.18
CA THR A 51 -4.59 -12.74 -2.98
C THR A 51 -4.78 -11.31 -3.52
N LEU A 52 -3.79 -10.46 -3.25
CA LEU A 52 -3.73 -9.08 -3.70
C LEU A 52 -2.84 -9.03 -4.94
N LYS A 53 -3.33 -8.40 -6.01
CA LYS A 53 -2.57 -8.15 -7.23
C LYS A 53 -2.44 -6.65 -7.44
N ILE A 54 -1.20 -6.18 -7.54
CA ILE A 54 -0.82 -4.82 -7.86
C ILE A 54 -0.59 -4.76 -9.36
N GLU A 55 -1.53 -4.17 -10.10
CA GLU A 55 -1.47 -4.11 -11.56
C GLU A 55 -0.47 -3.06 -12.06
N ALA A 56 -0.38 -1.93 -11.34
CA ALA A 56 0.57 -0.88 -11.68
C ALA A 56 0.87 0.03 -10.49
N VAL A 57 2.09 0.55 -10.48
CA VAL A 57 2.52 1.65 -9.61
C VAL A 57 2.93 2.81 -10.50
N LYS A 58 2.20 3.93 -10.42
CA LYS A 58 2.35 5.09 -11.29
C LYS A 58 2.83 6.30 -10.50
N PRO A 59 4.08 6.75 -10.69
CA PRO A 59 4.53 8.01 -10.12
C PRO A 59 3.83 9.21 -10.78
N GLY A 60 3.55 10.26 -10.01
CA GLY A 60 2.87 11.46 -10.53
C GLY A 60 3.72 12.35 -11.46
N CYS A 61 5.03 12.09 -11.60
CA CYS A 61 5.91 12.74 -12.57
C CYS A 61 6.96 11.75 -13.10
N GLY A 62 7.50 12.01 -14.29
CA GLY A 62 8.67 11.30 -14.81
C GLY A 62 9.97 11.53 -14.02
N CYS A 63 9.95 12.40 -13.00
CA CYS A 63 11.05 12.64 -12.08
C CYS A 63 11.11 11.67 -10.89
N THR A 64 10.15 10.75 -10.81
CA THR A 64 10.10 9.70 -9.78
C THR A 64 10.00 8.36 -10.49
N THR A 65 10.84 7.41 -10.09
CA THR A 65 10.80 6.03 -10.58
C THR A 65 10.40 5.10 -9.45
N SER A 66 9.64 4.06 -9.78
CA SER A 66 9.18 3.05 -8.83
C SER A 66 9.47 1.66 -9.37
N VAL A 67 10.09 0.81 -8.56
CA VAL A 67 10.41 -0.58 -8.87
C VAL A 67 9.77 -1.46 -7.80
N LEU A 68 8.88 -2.34 -8.23
CA LEU A 68 8.18 -3.29 -7.37
C LEU A 68 8.81 -4.67 -7.54
N GLU A 69 9.19 -5.32 -6.43
CA GLU A 69 9.81 -6.65 -6.49
C GLU A 69 8.82 -7.76 -6.86
N LYS A 70 7.60 -7.70 -6.30
CA LYS A 70 6.54 -8.68 -6.53
C LYS A 70 5.18 -8.00 -6.66
N ASP A 71 4.42 -8.39 -7.67
CA ASP A 71 3.12 -7.80 -8.01
C ASP A 71 1.92 -8.62 -7.49
N VAL A 72 2.14 -9.88 -7.10
CA VAL A 72 1.12 -10.77 -6.51
C VAL A 72 1.51 -11.17 -5.09
N LEU A 73 0.64 -10.86 -4.12
CA LEU A 73 0.86 -11.11 -2.70
C LEU A 73 -0.23 -12.01 -2.13
N GLU A 74 0.17 -13.14 -1.56
CA GLU A 74 -0.73 -13.99 -0.80
C GLU A 74 -1.14 -13.34 0.53
N PRO A 75 -2.22 -13.80 1.18
CA PRO A 75 -2.63 -13.25 2.48
C PRO A 75 -1.49 -13.23 3.50
N GLY A 76 -1.21 -12.05 4.06
CA GLY A 76 -0.15 -11.82 5.02
C GLY A 76 1.23 -11.54 4.41
N GLU A 77 1.42 -11.79 3.11
CA GLU A 77 2.70 -11.61 2.41
C GLU A 77 3.06 -10.12 2.23
N THR A 78 4.36 -9.87 2.14
CA THR A 78 4.95 -8.55 1.94
C THR A 78 5.87 -8.51 0.73
N THR A 79 5.97 -7.36 0.09
CA THR A 79 6.97 -7.04 -0.95
C THR A 79 7.54 -5.66 -0.70
N VAL A 80 8.70 -5.37 -1.28
CA VAL A 80 9.29 -4.04 -1.25
C VAL A 80 8.96 -3.28 -2.53
N LEU A 81 8.63 -2.00 -2.37
CA LEU A 81 8.58 -1.00 -3.43
C LEU A 81 9.72 -0.01 -3.24
N ALA A 82 10.70 -0.06 -4.14
CA ALA A 82 11.77 0.94 -4.19
C ALA A 82 11.29 2.16 -4.98
N ILE A 83 11.38 3.34 -4.37
CA ILE A 83 11.02 4.62 -4.98
C ILE A 83 12.26 5.49 -5.02
N THR A 84 12.61 5.99 -6.20
CA THR A 84 13.70 6.95 -6.38
C THR A 84 13.15 8.27 -6.92
N PHE A 85 13.52 9.36 -6.27
CA PHE A 85 13.24 10.72 -6.73
C PHE A 85 14.51 11.37 -7.27
N ASP A 86 14.41 11.94 -8.46
CA ASP A 86 15.45 12.75 -9.08
C ASP A 86 15.09 14.25 -8.95
N PRO A 87 15.78 15.00 -8.07
CA PRO A 87 15.53 16.42 -7.85
C PRO A 87 16.11 17.32 -8.95
N LYS A 88 16.76 16.79 -9.99
CA LYS A 88 17.42 17.61 -11.02
C LYS A 88 16.49 18.69 -11.57
N GLY A 89 16.89 19.95 -11.41
CA GLY A 89 16.13 21.12 -11.86
C GLY A 89 14.92 21.49 -10.99
N LYS A 90 14.83 20.96 -9.76
CA LYS A 90 13.82 21.36 -8.76
C LYS A 90 14.50 22.16 -7.65
N MET A 91 14.08 23.41 -7.47
CA MET A 91 14.67 24.34 -6.49
C MET A 91 13.73 24.70 -5.33
N SER A 92 12.51 24.15 -5.30
CA SER A 92 11.48 24.49 -4.30
C SER A 92 10.95 23.26 -3.57
N MET A 93 10.05 23.46 -2.61
CA MET A 93 9.29 22.38 -1.97
C MET A 93 8.63 21.50 -3.03
N VAL A 94 8.86 20.19 -2.97
CA VAL A 94 8.31 19.21 -3.89
C VAL A 94 7.41 18.26 -3.13
N ARG A 95 6.14 18.16 -3.55
CA ARG A 95 5.23 17.07 -3.15
C ARG A 95 4.97 16.19 -4.37
N LYS A 96 5.11 14.87 -4.20
CA LYS A 96 4.84 13.87 -5.22
C LYS A 96 3.94 12.80 -4.66
N SER A 97 3.04 12.33 -5.50
CA SER A 97 2.17 11.19 -5.23
C SER A 97 2.59 10.00 -6.08
N ILE A 98 2.28 8.82 -5.57
CA ILE A 98 2.36 7.55 -6.29
C ILE A 98 0.98 6.93 -6.24
N THR A 99 0.45 6.58 -7.40
CA THR A 99 -0.86 5.96 -7.53
C THR A 99 -0.69 4.47 -7.72
N PHE A 100 -1.42 3.69 -6.92
CA PHE A 100 -1.47 2.24 -7.00
C PHE A 100 -2.75 1.82 -7.72
N ILE A 101 -2.62 0.98 -8.73
CA ILE A 101 -3.72 0.28 -9.38
C ILE A 101 -3.64 -1.16 -8.90
N SER A 102 -4.66 -1.62 -8.19
CA SER A 102 -4.70 -2.97 -7.63
C SER A 102 -6.13 -3.47 -7.57
N ASN A 103 -6.29 -4.77 -7.33
CA ASN A 103 -7.60 -5.36 -7.08
C ASN A 103 -8.12 -5.14 -5.64
N ASP A 104 -7.52 -4.25 -4.84
CA ASP A 104 -8.06 -3.87 -3.53
C ASP A 104 -9.42 -3.17 -3.70
N VAL A 105 -10.44 -3.69 -3.00
CA VAL A 105 -11.84 -3.23 -3.08
C VAL A 105 -12.04 -1.86 -2.41
N VAL A 106 -11.09 -1.39 -1.60
CA VAL A 106 -11.21 -0.18 -0.76
C VAL A 106 -10.13 0.87 -1.06
N ASN A 107 -9.55 0.85 -2.26
CA ASN A 107 -8.46 1.76 -2.66
C ASN A 107 -8.84 3.25 -2.50
#